data_AF-A0A3M0DX58-F1
#
_entry.id   AF-A0A3M0DX58-F1
#
_cell.length_a   1.000
_cell.length_b   1.000
_cell.length_c   1.000
_cell.angle_alpha   90.00
_cell.angle_beta   90.00
_cell.angle_gamma   90.00
#
_symmetry.space_group_name_H-M   'P 1'
#
loop_
_entity.id
_entity.type
_entity.pdbx_description
1 polymer ?
#
loop_
_entity_poly.entity_id
_entity_poly.type
_entity_poly.pdbx_seq_one_letter_code
_entity_poly.pdbx_strand_id
1 'polypeptide(L)'
;MAFAFAAILLWVAFHETFWAHMLVVAAVPISFWPTWQSVREDRTRERSPAWGLWTFGDLATLLLATRTQGSGVGEYGYIVVELLCHASVWMMVGLSTINPARSFGLRLGRFFVLDSYRSTTNLFAVGETHLGKTVYAAAGFAAGETVIRFSGRRIAADRVPAAMHGTADRFMQVTAGSFMGPSGRIDDLINHSCSPNTGLRFVGGNVFLVAIRDIAVGEEIAWDYSTTLADPAWQMPCACGSASCRGIIGGFGTLPIARQRWFLDQEMVAPYLRPAIEGARAA
;
A
#
# COMPACT_ATOMS: atom_id res chain seq x y z
N MET A 1 -18.44 11.17 9.29
CA MET A 1 -19.19 12.44 9.44
C MET A 1 -20.70 12.23 9.54
N ALA A 2 -21.35 11.47 8.66
CA ALA A 2 -22.81 11.26 8.70
C ALA A 2 -23.34 10.67 10.04
N PHE A 3 -22.66 9.67 10.61
CA PHE A 3 -23.09 9.06 11.89
C PHE A 3 -23.00 10.01 13.10
N ALA A 4 -21.99 10.89 13.14
CA ALA A 4 -21.86 11.87 14.21
C ALA A 4 -22.97 12.92 14.14
N PHE A 5 -23.32 13.37 12.94
CA PHE A 5 -24.44 14.30 12.74
C PHE A 5 -25.78 13.65 13.11
N ALA A 6 -26.01 12.39 12.70
CA ALA A 6 -27.19 11.64 13.08
C ALA A 6 -27.29 11.39 14.60
N ALA A 7 -26.16 11.17 15.28
CA ALA A 7 -26.12 11.04 16.74
C ALA A 7 -26.53 12.35 17.44
N ILE A 8 -26.06 13.50 16.95
CA ILE A 8 -26.46 14.82 17.46
C ILE A 8 -27.96 15.05 17.26
N LEU A 9 -28.50 14.71 16.08
CA LEU A 9 -29.94 14.84 15.81
C LEU A 9 -30.79 13.95 16.71
N LEU A 10 -30.36 12.71 16.99
CA LEU A 10 -31.04 11.82 17.93
C LEU A 10 -31.02 12.39 19.35
N TRP A 11 -29.88 12.92 19.80
CA TRP A 11 -29.81 13.55 21.11
C TRP A 11 -30.70 14.79 21.21
N VAL A 12 -30.71 15.66 20.19
CA VAL A 12 -31.59 16.84 20.15
C VAL A 12 -33.07 16.44 20.15
N ALA A 13 -33.44 15.37 19.43
CA ALA A 13 -34.84 14.95 19.31
C ALA A 13 -35.39 14.27 20.57
N PHE A 14 -34.56 13.46 21.24
CA PHE A 14 -35.00 12.63 22.36
C PHE A 14 -34.55 13.14 23.73
N HIS A 15 -33.62 14.10 23.77
CA HIS A 15 -32.91 14.54 24.98
C HIS A 15 -32.26 13.39 25.79
N GLU A 16 -32.13 12.22 25.18
CA GLU A 16 -31.55 11.02 25.76
C GLU A 16 -30.21 10.73 25.09
N THR A 17 -29.16 10.63 25.89
CA THR A 17 -27.81 10.33 25.39
C THR A 17 -27.70 8.90 24.89
N PHE A 18 -28.51 7.97 25.40
CA PHE A 18 -28.44 6.55 25.09
C PHE A 18 -28.49 6.26 23.58
N TRP A 19 -29.47 6.79 22.86
CA TRP A 19 -29.66 6.49 21.43
C TRP A 19 -28.58 7.08 20.53
N ALA A 20 -28.15 8.29 20.84
CA ALA A 20 -27.01 8.92 20.17
C ALA A 20 -25.74 8.07 20.34
N HIS A 21 -25.52 7.52 21.53
CA HIS A 21 -24.37 6.66 21.82
C HIS A 21 -24.47 5.28 21.17
N MET A 22 -25.63 4.62 21.20
CA MET A 22 -25.82 3.32 20.53
C MET A 22 -25.52 3.41 19.03
N LEU A 23 -25.87 4.54 18.39
CA LEU A 23 -25.53 4.78 17.00
C LEU A 23 -24.01 4.90 16.79
N VAL A 24 -23.31 5.60 17.67
CA VAL A 24 -21.84 5.72 17.62
C VAL A 24 -21.19 4.34 17.79
N VAL A 25 -21.60 3.57 18.79
CA VAL A 25 -21.12 2.19 19.03
C VAL A 25 -21.30 1.31 17.80
N ALA A 26 -22.48 1.35 17.16
CA ALA A 26 -22.73 0.59 15.94
C ALA A 26 -21.86 1.07 14.76
N ALA A 27 -21.54 2.36 14.70
CA ALA A 27 -20.73 2.95 13.65
C ALA A 27 -19.23 2.68 13.80
N VAL A 28 -18.71 2.47 15.01
CA VAL A 28 -17.26 2.28 15.25
C VAL A 28 -16.70 1.08 14.45
N PRO A 29 -17.24 -0.15 14.52
CA PRO A 29 -16.67 -1.29 13.77
C PRO A 29 -16.63 -1.06 12.26
N ILE A 30 -17.63 -0.35 11.72
CA ILE A 30 -17.72 -0.02 10.30
C ILE A 30 -16.68 1.05 9.94
N SER A 31 -16.58 2.10 10.76
CA SER A 31 -15.70 3.25 10.52
C SER A 31 -14.22 2.85 10.59
N PHE A 32 -13.89 1.89 11.46
CA PHE A 32 -12.53 1.40 11.61
C PHE A 32 -12.20 0.21 10.68
N TRP A 33 -13.13 -0.26 9.84
CA TRP A 33 -12.89 -1.40 8.94
C TRP A 33 -11.58 -1.29 8.12
N PRO A 34 -11.18 -0.12 7.56
CA PRO A 34 -9.90 0.02 6.88
C PRO A 34 -8.69 -0.26 7.79
N THR A 35 -8.72 0.22 9.03
CA THR A 35 -7.69 -0.09 10.05
C THR A 35 -7.68 -1.59 10.35
N TRP A 36 -8.85 -2.24 10.42
CA TRP A 36 -8.93 -3.68 10.67
C TRP A 36 -8.33 -4.48 9.51
N GLN A 37 -8.54 -4.05 8.27
CA GLN A 37 -7.88 -4.62 7.10
C GLN A 37 -6.35 -4.40 7.14
N SER A 38 -5.91 -3.18 7.47
CA SER A 38 -4.49 -2.82 7.61
C SER A 38 -3.76 -3.71 8.63
N VAL A 39 -4.32 -3.87 9.84
CA VAL A 39 -3.75 -4.73 10.90
C VAL A 39 -3.69 -6.21 10.47
N ARG A 40 -4.70 -6.70 9.75
CA ARG A 40 -4.71 -8.09 9.24
C ARG A 40 -3.61 -8.32 8.21
N GLU A 41 -3.31 -7.33 7.38
CA GLU A 41 -2.22 -7.42 6.41
C GLU A 41 -0.84 -7.31 7.07
N ASP A 42 -0.65 -6.31 7.94
CA ASP A 42 0.62 -6.04 8.60
C ASP A 42 0.39 -5.21 9.86
N ARG A 43 0.50 -5.88 11.01
CA ARG A 43 0.30 -5.28 12.33
C ARG A 43 1.28 -4.13 12.64
N THR A 44 2.41 -4.05 11.96
CA THR A 44 3.41 -3.01 12.25
C THR A 44 3.01 -1.63 11.73
N ARG A 45 2.07 -1.56 10.78
CA ARG A 45 1.60 -0.31 10.15
C ARG A 45 0.78 0.59 11.09
N GLU A 46 0.10 0.01 12.07
CA GLU A 46 -0.74 0.74 13.02
C GLU A 46 -0.05 1.03 14.36
N ARG A 47 1.30 0.94 14.41
CA ARG A 47 2.10 1.27 15.58
C ARG A 47 2.21 2.79 15.78
N SER A 48 1.10 3.47 16.07
CA SER A 48 1.10 4.92 16.29
C SER A 48 1.01 5.27 17.79
N PRO A 49 1.76 6.27 18.27
CA PRO A 49 1.56 6.84 19.61
C PRO A 49 0.14 7.41 19.80
N ALA A 50 -0.57 7.76 18.73
CA ALA A 50 -1.94 8.28 18.77
C ALA A 50 -2.92 7.25 19.36
N TRP A 51 -2.71 5.96 19.12
CA TRP A 51 -3.51 4.90 19.76
C TRP A 51 -3.29 4.86 21.27
N GLY A 52 -2.06 5.07 21.74
CA GLY A 52 -1.75 5.19 23.17
C GLY A 52 -2.38 6.43 23.80
N LEU A 53 -2.36 7.58 23.11
CA LEU A 53 -3.01 8.81 23.58
C LEU A 53 -4.53 8.67 23.64
N TRP A 54 -5.14 8.05 22.62
CA TRP A 54 -6.57 7.75 22.59
C TRP A 54 -6.98 6.86 23.75
N THR A 55 -6.20 5.81 24.02
CA THR A 55 -6.32 4.95 25.19
C THR A 55 -6.33 5.71 26.52
N PHE A 56 -5.43 6.69 26.72
CA PHE A 56 -5.41 7.48 27.95
C PHE A 56 -6.63 8.40 28.07
N GLY A 57 -7.05 9.00 26.94
CA GLY A 57 -8.26 9.82 26.89
C GLY A 57 -9.52 9.02 27.22
N ASP A 58 -9.59 7.79 26.73
CA ASP A 58 -10.71 6.90 27.00
C ASP A 58 -10.76 6.43 28.46
N LEU A 59 -9.63 5.98 29.01
CA LEU A 59 -9.53 5.61 30.42
C LEU A 59 -9.92 6.78 31.33
N ALA A 60 -9.52 8.01 31.00
CA ALA A 60 -9.92 9.20 31.74
C ALA A 60 -11.43 9.46 31.66
N THR A 61 -12.06 9.19 30.51
CA THR A 61 -13.51 9.32 30.30
C THR A 61 -14.28 8.29 31.14
N LEU A 62 -13.83 7.03 31.16
CA LEU A 62 -14.39 5.97 32.00
C LEU A 62 -14.25 6.29 33.51
N LEU A 63 -13.12 6.85 33.92
CA LEU A 63 -12.90 7.29 35.31
C LEU A 63 -13.80 8.46 35.72
N LEU A 64 -14.13 9.35 34.78
CA LEU A 64 -15.07 10.44 35.03
C LEU A 64 -16.51 9.93 35.13
N ALA A 65 -16.92 9.07 34.20
CA ALA A 65 -18.26 8.48 34.15
C ALA A 65 -18.59 7.65 35.40
N THR A 66 -17.59 6.99 36.00
CA THR A 66 -17.77 6.22 37.24
C THR A 66 -17.86 7.09 38.50
N ARG A 67 -17.52 8.38 38.42
CA ARG A 67 -17.55 9.32 39.55
C ARG A 67 -18.76 10.25 39.56
N THR A 68 -19.47 10.39 38.46
CA THR A 68 -20.74 11.12 38.40
C THR A 68 -21.82 10.29 39.09
N GLN A 69 -22.22 10.69 40.31
CA GLN A 69 -23.31 10.03 41.05
C GLN A 69 -24.68 10.50 40.54
N GLY A 70 -25.56 9.56 40.16
CA GLY A 70 -26.97 9.85 39.82
C GLY A 70 -27.66 8.93 38.81
N SER A 71 -27.04 7.81 38.44
CA SER A 71 -27.27 7.18 37.14
C SER A 71 -28.02 5.84 37.19
N GLY A 72 -29.15 5.73 36.48
CA GLY A 72 -29.97 4.51 36.39
C GLY A 72 -29.28 3.33 35.67
N VAL A 73 -29.94 2.16 35.63
CA VAL A 73 -29.41 0.88 35.07
C VAL A 73 -28.86 1.04 33.63
N GLY A 74 -29.35 2.00 32.85
CA GLY A 74 -28.85 2.32 31.50
C GLY A 74 -27.39 2.80 31.44
N GLU A 75 -26.88 3.45 32.49
CA GLU A 75 -25.51 3.97 32.53
C GLU A 75 -24.48 2.89 32.86
N TYR A 76 -24.86 1.85 33.61
CA TYR A 76 -24.01 0.67 33.79
C TYR A 76 -23.92 -0.16 32.50
N GLY A 77 -25.04 -0.29 31.77
CA GLY A 77 -25.04 -0.86 30.43
C GLY A 77 -24.13 -0.09 29.47
N TYR A 78 -24.15 1.24 29.56
CA TYR A 78 -23.25 2.13 28.82
C TYR A 78 -21.77 1.87 29.15
N ILE A 79 -21.39 1.86 30.43
CA ILE A 79 -19.99 1.58 30.85
C ILE A 79 -19.51 0.24 30.30
N VAL A 80 -20.35 -0.81 30.34
CA VAL A 80 -19.98 -2.14 29.81
C VAL A 80 -19.78 -2.12 28.29
N VAL A 81 -20.67 -1.49 27.54
CA VAL A 81 -20.56 -1.40 26.07
C VAL A 81 -19.34 -0.58 25.65
N GLU A 82 -19.08 0.53 26.33
CA GLU A 82 -17.89 1.37 26.13
C GLU A 82 -16.64 0.52 26.40
N LEU A 83 -16.57 -0.14 27.56
CA LEU A 83 -15.42 -0.96 27.96
C LEU A 83 -15.18 -2.14 27.01
N LEU A 84 -16.22 -2.75 26.44
CA LEU A 84 -16.09 -3.80 25.42
C LEU A 84 -15.63 -3.25 24.06
N CYS A 85 -16.13 -2.09 23.64
CA CYS A 85 -15.69 -1.41 22.41
C CYS A 85 -14.19 -1.09 22.52
N HIS A 86 -13.78 -0.50 23.64
CA HIS A 86 -12.38 -0.18 23.90
C HIS A 86 -11.52 -1.42 24.07
N ALA A 87 -11.96 -2.43 24.83
CA ALA A 87 -11.26 -3.70 24.95
C ALA A 87 -11.04 -4.38 23.59
N SER A 88 -11.99 -4.25 22.66
CA SER A 88 -11.85 -4.79 21.31
C SER A 88 -10.73 -4.08 20.52
N VAL A 89 -10.70 -2.74 20.56
CA VAL A 89 -9.64 -1.93 19.94
C VAL A 89 -8.29 -2.20 20.61
N TRP A 90 -8.26 -2.33 21.93
CA TRP A 90 -7.09 -2.70 22.73
C TRP A 90 -6.55 -4.11 22.40
N MET A 91 -7.40 -5.12 22.25
CA MET A 91 -6.98 -6.46 21.87
C MET A 91 -6.35 -6.51 20.48
N MET A 92 -6.87 -5.71 19.54
CA MET A 92 -6.39 -5.69 18.16
C MET A 92 -5.16 -4.82 17.98
N VAL A 93 -5.19 -3.58 18.45
CA VAL A 93 -4.11 -2.61 18.30
C VAL A 93 -3.16 -2.72 19.47
N GLY A 94 -3.65 -2.52 20.70
CA GLY A 94 -2.83 -2.47 21.91
C GLY A 94 -2.02 -3.74 22.21
N LEU A 95 -2.65 -4.90 22.42
CA LEU A 95 -1.94 -6.12 22.85
C LEU A 95 -1.06 -6.76 21.77
N SER A 96 -1.35 -6.51 20.49
CA SER A 96 -0.57 -7.04 19.37
C SER A 96 0.58 -6.12 18.94
N THR A 97 0.57 -4.84 19.35
CA THR A 97 1.59 -3.84 18.98
C THR A 97 2.35 -3.23 20.16
N ILE A 98 1.76 -3.18 21.36
CA ILE A 98 2.34 -2.71 22.61
C ILE A 98 2.89 -3.94 23.36
N ASN A 99 4.10 -4.37 23.01
CA ASN A 99 4.88 -5.20 23.91
C ASN A 99 5.68 -4.25 24.83
N PRO A 100 5.28 -4.04 26.10
CA PRO A 100 6.02 -3.14 26.99
C PRO A 100 7.48 -3.56 27.13
N ALA A 101 7.80 -4.85 27.08
CA ALA A 101 9.18 -5.34 27.13
C ALA A 101 10.02 -4.98 25.87
N ARG A 102 9.39 -4.60 24.76
CA ARG A 102 10.08 -4.04 23.57
C ARG A 102 10.05 -2.51 23.53
N SER A 103 8.99 -1.89 24.05
CA SER A 103 8.90 -0.43 24.20
C SER A 103 9.91 0.14 25.22
N PHE A 104 10.36 -0.68 26.17
CA PHE A 104 11.42 -0.33 27.13
C PHE A 104 12.82 -0.80 26.69
N GLY A 105 13.05 -1.14 25.41
CA GLY A 105 14.38 -1.42 24.90
C GLY A 105 15.06 -2.69 25.43
N LEU A 106 16.05 -3.19 24.70
CA LEU A 106 16.89 -4.31 25.12
C LEU A 106 18.11 -3.77 25.86
N ARG A 107 18.34 -4.25 27.09
CA ARG A 107 19.56 -3.92 27.85
C ARG A 107 20.68 -4.89 27.48
N LEU A 108 21.59 -4.45 26.63
CA LEU A 108 22.83 -5.16 26.29
C LEU A 108 23.97 -4.58 27.14
N GLY A 109 24.20 -5.22 28.30
CA GLY A 109 25.25 -4.81 29.24
C GLY A 109 24.98 -3.42 29.84
N ARG A 110 25.90 -2.48 29.62
CA ARG A 110 25.85 -1.12 30.20
C ARG A 110 25.08 -0.11 29.32
N PHE A 111 24.65 -0.52 28.13
CA PHE A 111 23.91 0.34 27.20
C PHE A 111 22.43 -0.07 27.15
N PHE A 112 21.58 0.94 27.18
CA PHE A 112 20.14 0.80 26.98
C PHE A 112 19.83 1.16 25.54
N VAL A 113 19.53 0.17 24.71
CA VAL A 113 19.08 0.42 23.34
C VAL A 113 17.56 0.53 23.42
N LEU A 114 17.06 1.77 23.48
CA LEU A 114 15.68 2.04 23.08
C LEU A 114 15.57 1.50 21.66
N ASP A 115 14.69 0.52 21.43
CA ASP A 115 14.39 0.06 20.08
C ASP A 115 13.97 1.31 19.33
N SER A 116 14.90 1.85 18.53
CA SER A 116 14.70 3.16 17.92
C SER A 116 13.43 2.99 17.11
N TYR A 117 12.42 3.82 17.39
CA TYR A 117 11.31 3.99 16.50
C TYR A 117 11.92 4.42 15.16
N ARG A 118 12.28 3.45 14.32
CA ARG A 118 12.37 3.66 12.90
C ARG A 118 10.92 3.96 12.58
N SER A 119 10.59 5.25 12.57
CA SER A 119 9.60 5.75 11.63
C SER A 119 9.77 4.88 10.39
N THR A 120 8.69 4.24 9.93
CA THR A 120 8.66 3.83 8.54
C THR A 120 9.00 5.10 7.78
N THR A 121 10.29 5.29 7.47
CA THR A 121 10.77 6.38 6.66
C THR A 121 9.89 6.26 5.44
N ASN A 122 9.10 7.28 5.12
CA ASN A 122 8.32 7.23 3.90
C ASN A 122 9.33 6.95 2.79
N LEU A 123 9.31 5.73 2.25
CA LEU A 123 10.31 5.28 1.26
C LEU A 123 10.07 5.98 -0.07
N PHE A 124 8.89 6.59 -0.21
CA PHE A 124 8.39 7.20 -1.42
C PHE A 124 7.83 8.59 -1.15
N ALA A 125 8.00 9.47 -2.12
CA ALA A 125 7.27 10.72 -2.25
C ALA A 125 6.48 10.69 -3.58
N VAL A 126 5.29 11.27 -3.60
CA VAL A 126 4.50 11.43 -4.83
C VAL A 126 4.65 12.86 -5.31
N GLY A 127 4.93 13.03 -6.59
CA GLY A 127 4.97 14.34 -7.23
C GLY A 127 4.31 14.30 -8.61
N GLU A 128 4.51 15.35 -9.39
CA GLU A 128 3.97 15.49 -10.74
C GLU A 128 5.09 15.83 -11.74
N THR A 129 4.91 15.39 -12.97
CA THR A 129 5.71 15.73 -14.16
C THR A 129 4.76 16.12 -15.28
N HIS A 130 5.27 16.43 -16.47
CA HIS A 130 4.45 16.62 -17.67
C HIS A 130 3.70 15.35 -18.11
N LEU A 131 3.99 14.19 -17.51
CA LEU A 131 3.29 12.92 -17.72
C LEU A 131 2.23 12.62 -16.65
N GLY A 132 2.00 13.56 -15.73
CA GLY A 132 1.08 13.38 -14.60
C GLY A 132 1.82 12.95 -13.33
N LYS A 133 1.15 12.15 -12.49
CA LYS A 133 1.70 11.75 -11.19
C LYS A 133 2.87 10.79 -11.37
N THR A 134 3.85 10.88 -10.48
CA THR A 134 4.99 9.96 -10.42
C THR A 134 5.44 9.70 -8.99
N VAL A 135 6.32 8.70 -8.84
CA VAL A 135 6.88 8.26 -7.57
C VAL A 135 8.36 8.58 -7.53
N TYR A 136 8.79 9.27 -6.47
CA TYR A 136 10.18 9.55 -6.17
C TYR A 136 10.65 8.74 -4.96
N ALA A 137 11.92 8.38 -4.94
CA ALA A 137 12.56 7.77 -3.78
C ALA A 137 12.69 8.80 -2.65
N ALA A 138 12.05 8.58 -1.50
CA ALA A 138 12.23 9.41 -0.31
C ALA A 138 13.26 8.81 0.68
N ALA A 139 13.73 7.60 0.38
CA ALA A 139 14.92 6.97 0.98
C ALA A 139 15.78 6.37 -0.14
N GLY A 140 17.08 6.16 0.11
CA GLY A 140 17.95 5.49 -0.86
C GLY A 140 17.67 3.98 -0.92
N PHE A 141 17.79 3.40 -2.12
CA PHE A 141 17.70 1.96 -2.33
C PHE A 141 19.01 1.44 -2.91
N ALA A 142 19.52 0.33 -2.39
CA ALA A 142 20.72 -0.33 -2.94
C ALA A 142 20.37 -1.14 -4.20
N ALA A 143 21.33 -1.33 -5.10
CA ALA A 143 21.18 -2.23 -6.23
C ALA A 143 20.74 -3.64 -5.78
N GLY A 144 19.71 -4.19 -6.43
CA GLY A 144 19.10 -5.48 -6.09
C GLY A 144 18.08 -5.42 -4.94
N GLU A 145 17.93 -4.29 -4.26
CA GLU A 145 16.92 -4.12 -3.21
C GLU A 145 15.50 -4.12 -3.79
N THR A 146 14.58 -4.77 -3.08
CA THR A 146 13.16 -4.73 -3.44
C THR A 146 12.57 -3.39 -3.05
N VAL A 147 12.10 -2.63 -4.04
CA VAL A 147 11.49 -1.32 -3.88
C VAL A 147 10.04 -1.49 -3.42
N ILE A 148 9.20 -2.17 -4.20
CA ILE A 148 7.79 -2.38 -3.89
C ILE A 148 7.26 -3.68 -4.50
N ARG A 149 6.23 -4.26 -3.87
CA ARG A 149 5.46 -5.38 -4.43
C ARG A 149 4.18 -4.85 -5.07
N PHE A 150 3.94 -5.20 -6.33
CA PHE A 150 2.65 -4.90 -6.97
C PHE A 150 1.54 -5.73 -6.34
N SER A 151 0.41 -5.08 -6.03
CA SER A 151 -0.64 -5.68 -5.20
C SER A 151 -2.04 -5.65 -5.82
N GLY A 152 -2.13 -5.29 -7.10
CA GLY A 152 -3.38 -5.24 -7.85
C GLY A 152 -4.11 -6.58 -7.94
N ARG A 153 -5.42 -6.52 -8.16
CA ARG A 153 -6.24 -7.71 -8.38
C ARG A 153 -5.88 -8.37 -9.71
N ARG A 154 -5.69 -9.69 -9.69
CA ARG A 154 -5.50 -10.49 -10.91
C ARG A 154 -6.83 -10.72 -11.62
N ILE A 155 -6.84 -10.50 -12.93
CA ILE A 155 -7.99 -10.67 -13.82
C ILE A 155 -7.54 -11.51 -15.00
N ALA A 156 -8.38 -12.45 -15.44
CA ALA A 156 -8.11 -13.24 -16.63
C ALA A 156 -8.16 -12.35 -17.89
N ALA A 157 -7.32 -12.65 -18.88
CA ALA A 157 -7.15 -11.82 -20.07
C ALA A 157 -8.45 -11.64 -20.87
N ASP A 158 -9.29 -12.66 -20.93
CA ASP A 158 -10.62 -12.66 -21.56
C ASP A 158 -11.64 -11.75 -20.86
N ARG A 159 -11.40 -11.41 -19.59
CA ARG A 159 -12.26 -10.55 -18.77
C ARG A 159 -11.75 -9.12 -18.67
N VAL A 160 -10.62 -8.79 -19.29
CA VAL A 160 -10.19 -7.40 -19.42
C VAL A 160 -11.15 -6.71 -20.39
N PRO A 161 -11.89 -5.67 -19.96
CA PRO A 161 -12.89 -5.03 -20.81
C PRO A 161 -12.27 -4.54 -22.11
N ALA A 162 -12.91 -4.79 -23.25
CA ALA A 162 -12.37 -4.41 -24.56
C ALA A 162 -12.12 -2.90 -24.70
N ALA A 163 -12.91 -2.08 -23.99
CA ALA A 163 -12.73 -0.62 -23.91
C ALA A 163 -11.50 -0.18 -23.07
N MET A 164 -10.86 -1.10 -22.34
CA MET A 164 -9.61 -0.88 -21.61
C MET A 164 -8.38 -1.40 -22.38
N HIS A 165 -8.56 -2.09 -23.51
CA HIS A 165 -7.44 -2.42 -24.39
C HIS A 165 -6.86 -1.11 -24.95
N GLY A 166 -5.69 -0.72 -24.46
CA GLY A 166 -4.90 0.39 -25.01
C GLY A 166 -5.13 1.78 -24.42
N THR A 167 -6.07 1.99 -23.50
CA THR A 167 -6.37 3.33 -22.95
C THR A 167 -6.43 3.42 -21.42
N ALA A 168 -6.52 2.31 -20.70
CA ALA A 168 -6.43 2.28 -19.24
C ALA A 168 -5.02 1.89 -18.81
N ASP A 169 -4.18 2.90 -18.58
CA ASP A 169 -2.72 2.89 -18.33
C ASP A 169 -2.26 2.17 -17.04
N ARG A 170 -3.07 1.24 -16.50
CA ARG A 170 -2.87 0.65 -15.16
C ARG A 170 -3.05 -0.87 -15.10
N PHE A 171 -3.18 -1.53 -16.25
CA PHE A 171 -3.19 -2.99 -16.31
C PHE A 171 -1.82 -3.50 -16.75
N MET A 172 -1.15 -4.21 -15.84
CA MET A 172 0.13 -4.85 -16.10
C MET A 172 -0.10 -6.33 -16.41
N GLN A 173 0.38 -6.81 -17.56
CA GLN A 173 0.34 -8.24 -17.84
C GLN A 173 1.28 -8.96 -16.85
N VAL A 174 0.81 -10.07 -16.28
CA VAL A 174 1.55 -10.80 -15.23
C VAL A 174 1.74 -12.28 -15.55
N THR A 175 0.89 -12.83 -16.42
CA THR A 175 1.09 -14.15 -17.07
C THR A 175 0.60 -14.07 -18.51
N ALA A 176 0.82 -15.12 -19.31
CA ALA A 176 0.30 -15.20 -20.67
C ALA A 176 -1.23 -14.99 -20.75
N GLY A 177 -1.98 -15.41 -19.72
CA GLY A 177 -3.45 -15.37 -19.69
C GLY A 177 -4.04 -14.47 -18.59
N SER A 178 -3.25 -13.64 -17.91
CA SER A 178 -3.78 -12.77 -16.85
C SER A 178 -3.06 -11.44 -16.72
N PHE A 179 -3.84 -10.45 -16.29
CA PHE A 179 -3.42 -9.09 -16.00
C PHE A 179 -3.61 -8.78 -14.53
N MET A 180 -2.79 -7.88 -14.02
CA MET A 180 -2.95 -7.24 -12.72
C MET A 180 -3.52 -5.85 -12.96
N GLY A 181 -4.70 -5.59 -12.42
CA GLY A 181 -5.31 -4.26 -12.48
C GLY A 181 -4.75 -3.30 -11.43
N PRO A 182 -5.24 -2.06 -11.38
CA PRO A 182 -4.80 -1.06 -10.41
C PRO A 182 -5.04 -1.54 -8.97
N SER A 183 -4.07 -1.30 -8.10
CA SER A 183 -4.15 -1.60 -6.68
C SER A 183 -4.86 -0.49 -5.88
N GLY A 184 -4.95 0.71 -6.43
CA GLY A 184 -5.34 1.93 -5.73
C GLY A 184 -4.23 2.51 -4.83
N ARG A 185 -2.99 2.02 -4.95
CA ARG A 185 -1.84 2.41 -4.14
C ARG A 185 -0.73 3.00 -5.01
N ILE A 186 0.42 3.27 -4.40
CA ILE A 186 1.54 3.99 -5.03
C ILE A 186 2.18 3.23 -6.21
N ASP A 187 2.04 1.90 -6.27
CA ASP A 187 2.49 1.09 -7.40
C ASP A 187 1.78 1.44 -8.72
N ASP A 188 0.57 2.01 -8.67
CA ASP A 188 -0.18 2.46 -9.86
C ASP A 188 0.36 3.79 -10.44
N LEU A 189 1.31 4.44 -9.75
CA LEU A 189 1.85 5.76 -10.12
C LEU A 189 3.30 5.67 -10.65
N ILE A 190 3.87 4.47 -10.72
CA ILE A 190 5.25 4.27 -11.15
C ILE A 190 5.31 4.28 -12.67
N ASN A 191 5.92 5.33 -13.22
CA ASN A 191 5.93 5.59 -14.65
C ASN A 191 6.91 4.73 -15.43
N HIS A 192 6.77 4.84 -16.76
CA HIS A 192 7.72 4.29 -17.70
C HIS A 192 8.99 5.16 -17.81
N SER A 193 10.15 4.51 -17.91
CA SER A 193 11.38 5.13 -18.44
C SER A 193 12.11 4.21 -19.41
N CYS A 194 12.61 4.78 -20.52
CA CYS A 194 13.47 4.06 -21.46
C CYS A 194 14.87 3.78 -20.87
N SER A 195 15.28 4.52 -19.83
CA SER A 195 16.48 4.28 -19.03
C SER A 195 16.07 4.12 -17.55
N PRO A 196 15.44 2.99 -17.19
CA PRO A 196 14.87 2.80 -15.88
C PRO A 196 15.95 2.55 -14.82
N ASN A 197 15.64 2.88 -13.57
CA ASN A 197 16.43 2.51 -12.39
C ASN A 197 15.86 1.29 -11.65
N THR A 198 14.70 0.78 -12.08
CA THR A 198 14.08 -0.42 -11.53
C THR A 198 13.61 -1.39 -12.61
N GLY A 199 13.46 -2.67 -12.24
CA GLY A 199 12.96 -3.75 -13.09
C GLY A 199 12.05 -4.70 -12.33
N LEU A 200 11.28 -5.51 -13.06
CA LEU A 200 10.31 -6.43 -12.46
C LEU A 200 10.90 -7.82 -12.27
N ARG A 201 10.81 -8.35 -11.05
CA ARG A 201 11.08 -9.77 -10.73
C ARG A 201 9.80 -10.51 -10.40
N PHE A 202 9.67 -11.70 -10.98
CA PHE A 202 8.50 -12.57 -10.84
C PHE A 202 8.88 -13.77 -9.96
N VAL A 203 8.37 -13.80 -8.72
CA VAL A 203 8.73 -14.83 -7.73
C VAL A 203 7.49 -15.39 -7.06
N GLY A 204 7.26 -16.71 -7.17
CA GLY A 204 6.14 -17.39 -6.51
C GLY A 204 4.77 -16.80 -6.85
N GLY A 205 4.58 -16.35 -8.10
CA GLY A 205 3.34 -15.68 -8.53
C GLY A 205 3.16 -14.25 -8.02
N ASN A 206 4.17 -13.65 -7.37
CA ASN A 206 4.21 -12.24 -7.02
C ASN A 206 5.08 -11.46 -8.01
N VAL A 207 4.83 -10.15 -8.12
CA VAL A 207 5.61 -9.23 -8.95
C VAL A 207 6.23 -8.17 -8.06
N PHE A 208 7.55 -8.08 -8.09
CA PHE A 208 8.34 -7.16 -7.29
C PHE A 208 9.08 -6.19 -8.20
N LEU A 209 9.02 -4.91 -7.87
CA LEU A 209 9.90 -3.90 -8.42
C LEU A 209 11.21 -3.91 -7.66
N VAL A 210 12.33 -4.06 -8.38
CA VAL A 210 13.66 -4.23 -7.80
C VAL A 210 14.61 -3.19 -8.41
N ALA A 211 15.44 -2.59 -7.58
CA ALA A 211 16.45 -1.63 -8.01
C ALA A 211 17.50 -2.30 -8.91
N ILE A 212 17.74 -1.72 -10.08
CA ILE A 212 18.76 -2.18 -11.05
C ILE A 212 20.15 -1.63 -10.68
N ARG A 213 20.16 -0.44 -10.08
CA ARG A 213 21.33 0.26 -9.56
C ARG A 213 20.95 0.93 -8.25
N ASP A 214 21.93 1.51 -7.55
CA ASP A 214 21.63 2.37 -6.41
C ASP A 214 20.72 3.53 -6.84
N ILE A 215 19.70 3.81 -6.04
CA ILE A 215 18.72 4.89 -6.24
C ILE A 215 18.91 5.89 -5.09
N ALA A 216 19.25 7.12 -5.43
CA ALA A 216 19.39 8.21 -4.46
C ALA A 216 18.03 8.80 -4.08
N VAL A 217 17.98 9.45 -2.91
CA VAL A 217 16.83 10.24 -2.49
C VAL A 217 16.55 11.34 -3.51
N GLY A 218 15.28 11.47 -3.91
CA GLY A 218 14.80 12.43 -4.90
C GLY A 218 14.79 11.92 -6.33
N GLU A 219 15.32 10.73 -6.62
CA GLU A 219 15.23 10.15 -7.97
C GLU A 219 13.83 9.63 -8.27
N GLU A 220 13.35 9.85 -9.49
CA GLU A 220 12.11 9.26 -9.99
C GLU A 220 12.29 7.75 -10.15
N ILE A 221 11.36 6.96 -9.60
CA ILE A 221 11.34 5.51 -9.72
C ILE A 221 10.54 5.16 -10.97
N ALA A 222 11.18 4.46 -11.90
CA ALA A 222 10.57 4.09 -13.17
C ALA A 222 11.10 2.76 -13.69
N TRP A 223 10.27 2.06 -14.48
CA TRP A 223 10.62 0.78 -15.11
C TRP A 223 10.25 0.76 -16.61
N ASP A 224 10.74 -0.25 -17.34
CA ASP A 224 10.46 -0.36 -18.78
C ASP A 224 9.23 -1.24 -19.06
N TYR A 225 8.12 -0.63 -19.49
CA TYR A 225 6.85 -1.33 -19.68
C TYR A 225 6.96 -2.46 -20.72
N SER A 226 7.89 -2.34 -21.68
CA SER A 226 8.15 -3.38 -22.68
C SER A 226 8.45 -4.74 -22.04
N THR A 227 8.95 -4.82 -20.81
CA THR A 227 9.32 -6.09 -20.16
C THR A 227 8.14 -6.97 -19.74
N THR A 228 6.91 -6.48 -19.88
CA THR A 228 5.67 -7.24 -19.60
C THR A 228 4.75 -7.40 -20.81
N LEU A 229 4.96 -6.63 -21.87
CA LEU A 229 4.06 -6.55 -23.00
C LEU A 229 4.29 -7.70 -23.99
N ALA A 230 3.34 -8.64 -24.06
CA ALA A 230 3.35 -9.74 -25.03
C ALA A 230 2.72 -9.36 -26.38
N ASP A 231 1.76 -8.44 -26.39
CA ASP A 231 1.08 -8.04 -27.62
C ASP A 231 1.99 -7.14 -28.49
N PRO A 232 2.39 -7.59 -29.69
CA PRO A 232 3.22 -6.80 -30.58
C PRO A 232 2.48 -5.59 -31.19
N ALA A 233 1.14 -5.60 -31.20
CA ALA A 233 0.34 -4.51 -31.72
C ALA A 233 0.16 -3.37 -30.71
N TRP A 234 0.40 -3.63 -29.43
CA TRP A 234 0.30 -2.60 -28.39
C TRP A 234 1.46 -1.60 -28.49
N GLN A 235 1.12 -0.32 -28.53
CA GLN A 235 2.09 0.77 -28.56
C GLN A 235 1.59 1.96 -27.72
N MET A 236 2.53 2.69 -27.10
CA MET A 236 2.26 3.98 -26.45
C MET A 236 3.30 5.03 -26.88
N PRO A 237 2.90 6.29 -27.11
CA PRO A 237 3.84 7.40 -27.20
C PRO A 237 4.63 7.57 -25.90
N CYS A 238 5.92 7.88 -26.00
CA CYS A 238 6.81 8.06 -24.87
C CYS A 238 7.44 9.45 -24.85
N ALA A 239 7.29 10.12 -23.72
CA ALA A 239 7.98 11.37 -23.42
C ALA A 239 8.68 11.30 -22.03
N CYS A 240 9.28 10.16 -21.67
CA CYS A 240 9.93 9.93 -20.36
C CYS A 240 11.14 10.83 -20.05
N GLY A 241 11.58 11.69 -20.98
CA GLY A 241 12.67 12.63 -20.75
C GLY A 241 14.08 12.03 -20.70
N SER A 242 14.24 10.70 -20.76
CA SER A 242 15.58 10.09 -20.82
C SER A 242 16.31 10.44 -22.12
N ALA A 243 17.65 10.58 -22.07
CA ALA A 243 18.47 10.85 -23.26
C ALA A 243 18.37 9.75 -24.34
N SER A 244 18.03 8.52 -23.94
CA SER A 244 17.78 7.38 -24.82
C SER A 244 16.28 7.11 -24.99
N CYS A 245 15.43 8.15 -24.95
CA CYS A 245 14.00 7.99 -25.15
C CYS A 245 13.70 7.38 -26.53
N ARG A 246 12.86 6.36 -26.56
CA ARG A 246 12.49 5.64 -27.79
C ARG A 246 11.38 6.33 -28.58
N GLY A 247 10.68 7.30 -27.98
CA GLY A 247 9.52 7.97 -28.58
C GLY A 247 8.25 7.11 -28.66
N ILE A 248 8.36 5.81 -28.88
CA ILE A 248 7.26 4.84 -28.86
C ILE A 248 7.70 3.60 -28.07
N ILE A 249 6.86 3.13 -27.15
CA ILE A 249 7.06 1.88 -26.40
C ILE A 249 6.12 0.83 -26.98
N GLY A 250 6.64 -0.36 -27.24
CA GLY A 250 5.85 -1.52 -27.66
C GLY A 250 6.27 -2.79 -26.93
N GLY A 251 5.86 -3.93 -27.46
CA GLY A 251 6.21 -5.25 -26.93
C GLY A 251 7.71 -5.51 -26.85
N PHE A 252 8.14 -6.39 -25.93
CA PHE A 252 9.56 -6.68 -25.68
C PHE A 252 10.37 -7.01 -26.93
N GLY A 253 9.78 -7.75 -27.87
CA GLY A 253 10.43 -8.16 -29.12
C GLY A 253 10.81 -7.00 -30.04
N THR A 254 10.21 -5.82 -29.86
CA THR A 254 10.51 -4.59 -30.63
C THR A 254 11.75 -3.85 -30.11
N LEU A 255 12.26 -4.21 -28.94
CA LEU A 255 13.49 -3.64 -28.39
C LEU A 255 14.72 -4.02 -29.23
N PRO A 256 15.74 -3.15 -29.33
CA PRO A 256 17.03 -3.54 -29.89
C PRO A 256 17.59 -4.78 -29.19
N ILE A 257 18.22 -5.69 -29.93
CA ILE A 257 18.72 -6.98 -29.39
C ILE A 257 19.64 -6.80 -28.19
N ALA A 258 20.52 -5.78 -28.21
CA ALA A 258 21.38 -5.47 -27.07
C ALA A 258 20.57 -5.14 -25.80
N ARG A 259 19.46 -4.41 -25.95
CA ARG A 259 18.57 -4.05 -24.85
C ARG A 259 17.77 -5.25 -24.35
N GLN A 260 17.32 -6.11 -25.26
CA GLN A 260 16.67 -7.37 -24.88
C GLN A 260 17.61 -8.24 -24.03
N ARG A 261 18.86 -8.42 -24.48
CA ARG A 261 19.88 -9.18 -23.73
C ARG A 261 20.11 -8.59 -22.34
N TRP A 262 20.29 -7.27 -22.26
CA TRP A 262 20.49 -6.58 -20.98
C TRP A 262 19.37 -6.82 -19.95
N PHE A 263 18.10 -6.85 -20.36
CA PHE A 263 16.99 -7.17 -19.45
C PHE A 263 16.93 -8.66 -19.08
N LEU A 264 17.23 -9.55 -20.04
CA LEU A 264 17.24 -11.00 -19.83
C LEU A 264 18.32 -11.41 -18.82
N ASP A 265 19.53 -10.87 -18.97
CA ASP A 265 20.69 -11.16 -18.12
C ASP A 265 20.47 -10.73 -16.66
N GLN A 266 19.62 -9.73 -16.44
CA GLN A 266 19.23 -9.24 -15.12
C GLN A 266 17.96 -9.89 -14.56
N GLU A 267 17.36 -10.81 -15.31
CA GLU A 267 16.12 -11.50 -14.95
C GLU A 267 14.91 -10.57 -14.78
N MET A 268 14.90 -9.43 -15.47
CA MET A 268 13.86 -8.39 -15.34
C MET A 268 12.76 -8.49 -16.41
N VAL A 269 12.67 -9.62 -17.11
CA VAL A 269 11.70 -9.88 -18.18
C VAL A 269 10.66 -10.87 -17.68
N ALA A 270 9.38 -10.57 -17.95
CA ALA A 270 8.30 -11.43 -17.57
C ALA A 270 8.47 -12.86 -18.14
N PRO A 271 8.32 -13.92 -17.34
CA PRO A 271 8.68 -15.28 -17.75
C PRO A 271 7.96 -15.77 -19.01
N TYR A 272 6.72 -15.34 -19.23
CA TYR A 272 5.90 -15.74 -20.38
C TYR A 272 6.37 -15.12 -21.71
N LEU A 273 7.26 -14.12 -21.69
CA LEU A 273 7.86 -13.57 -22.90
C LEU A 273 9.08 -14.38 -23.37
N ARG A 274 9.71 -15.16 -22.49
CA ARG A 274 10.95 -15.91 -22.79
C ARG A 274 10.79 -16.95 -23.90
N PRO A 275 9.72 -17.78 -23.92
CA PRO A 275 9.55 -18.79 -24.98
C PRO A 275 9.39 -18.18 -26.38
N ALA A 276 8.71 -17.03 -26.49
CA ALA A 276 8.55 -16.32 -27.76
C ALA A 276 9.89 -15.77 -28.30
N ILE A 277 10.79 -15.38 -27.40
CA ILE A 277 12.13 -14.87 -27.74
C ILE A 277 13.05 -16.03 -28.19
N GLU A 278 12.96 -17.19 -27.53
CA GLU A 278 13.75 -18.38 -27.88
C GLU A 278 13.30 -18.98 -29.22
N GLY A 279 11.99 -19.04 -29.47
CA GLY A 279 11.43 -19.49 -30.75
C GLY A 279 11.79 -18.57 -31.93
N ALA A 280 11.80 -17.25 -31.74
CA ALA A 280 12.18 -16.28 -32.77
C ALA A 280 13.69 -16.24 -33.07
N ARG A 281 14.54 -16.77 -32.18
CA ARG A 281 16.00 -16.86 -32.38
C ARG A 281 16.44 -18.16 -33.06
N ALA A 282 15.57 -19.16 -33.10
CA ALA A 282 15.83 -20.47 -33.69
C ALA A 282 15.33 -20.59 -35.16
N ALA A 283 14.59 -19.59 -35.65
CA ALA A 283 14.10 -19.46 -37.02
C ALA A 283 14.93 -18.44 -37.80
#